data_AF-A0A944EC78-F1
#
_entry.id   AF-A0A944EC78-F1
#
_cell.length_a   1.000
_cell.length_b   1.000
_cell.length_c   1.000
_cell.angle_alpha   90.00
_cell.angle_beta   90.00
_cell.angle_gamma   90.00
#
_symmetry.space_group_name_H-M   'P 1'
#
loop_
_entity.id
_entity.type
_entity.pdbx_description
1 polymer ?
#
loop_
_entity_poly.entity_id
_entity_poly.type
_entity_poly.pdbx_seq_one_letter_code
_entity_poly.pdbx_strand_id
1 'polypeptide(L)'
;MAVTSLGSTAADRFEREIRAARQEAEKADNAVPVHTFLHRWGVYVALHRHPDRAARLSALEKAVGEAVSRAEARAGSAGTAALLDEAAREVTGCTQEATCPEGVPSRGQWIGLLGRVAPHDGTVQPG
;
A
#
# COMPACT_ATOMS: atom_id res chain seq x y z
N MET A 1 4.13 -7.46 -23.80
CA MET A 1 4.21 -7.62 -22.34
C MET A 1 2.90 -8.21 -21.86
N ALA A 2 2.90 -9.43 -21.31
CA ALA A 2 1.69 -10.06 -20.79
C ALA A 2 1.46 -9.57 -19.37
N VAL A 3 0.31 -8.94 -19.10
CA VAL A 3 -0.12 -8.66 -17.74
C VAL A 3 -0.53 -10.00 -17.12
N THR A 4 0.27 -10.49 -16.16
CA THR A 4 -0.11 -11.63 -15.33
C THR A 4 -1.33 -11.22 -14.51
N SER A 5 -2.46 -11.88 -14.76
CA SER A 5 -3.73 -11.63 -14.06
C SER A 5 -3.55 -11.74 -12.56
N LEU A 6 -4.06 -10.77 -11.81
CA LEU A 6 -4.30 -10.95 -10.38
C LEU A 6 -5.37 -12.04 -10.22
N GLY A 7 -5.23 -12.92 -9.22
CA GLY A 7 -6.22 -13.97 -8.98
C GLY A 7 -7.57 -13.42 -8.53
N SER A 8 -8.64 -14.23 -8.63
CA SER A 8 -10.02 -13.86 -8.24
C SER A 8 -10.11 -13.25 -6.84
N THR A 9 -9.37 -13.78 -5.87
CA THR A 9 -9.33 -13.26 -4.49
C THR A 9 -8.87 -11.81 -4.40
N ALA A 10 -7.96 -11.37 -5.27
CA ALA A 10 -7.52 -9.98 -5.31
C ALA A 10 -8.63 -9.07 -5.87
N ALA A 11 -9.39 -9.54 -6.86
CA ALA A 11 -10.54 -8.80 -7.39
C ALA A 11 -11.64 -8.64 -6.32
N ASP A 12 -11.99 -9.70 -5.60
CA ASP A 12 -12.98 -9.65 -4.51
C ASP A 12 -12.56 -8.68 -3.40
N ARG A 13 -11.25 -8.67 -3.07
CA ARG A 13 -10.67 -7.72 -2.12
C ARG A 13 -10.81 -6.29 -2.64
N PHE A 14 -10.46 -6.02 -3.89
CA PHE A 14 -10.59 -4.69 -4.49
C PHE A 14 -12.02 -4.16 -4.37
N GLU A 15 -13.01 -4.96 -4.77
CA GLU A 15 -14.42 -4.55 -4.79
C GLU A 15 -14.94 -4.20 -3.40
N ARG A 16 -14.61 -5.00 -2.39
CA ARG A 16 -14.99 -4.71 -1.00
C ARG A 16 -14.36 -3.40 -0.51
N GLU A 17 -13.07 -3.23 -0.71
CA GLU A 17 -12.31 -2.11 -0.16
C GLU A 17 -12.60 -0.79 -0.90
N ILE A 18 -12.80 -0.81 -2.23
CA ILE A 18 -13.19 0.39 -2.97
C ILE A 18 -14.60 0.84 -2.61
N ARG A 19 -15.51 -0.09 -2.29
CA ARG A 19 -16.85 0.24 -1.79
C ARG A 19 -16.77 0.94 -0.43
N ALA A 20 -15.96 0.42 0.48
CA ALA A 20 -15.72 1.06 1.78
C ALA A 20 -15.12 2.47 1.61
N ALA A 21 -14.13 2.62 0.72
CA ALA A 21 -13.52 3.93 0.44
C ALA A 21 -14.52 4.93 -0.16
N ARG A 22 -15.45 4.50 -1.02
CA ARG A 22 -16.53 5.35 -1.55
C ARG A 22 -17.50 5.79 -0.46
N GLN A 23 -17.94 4.86 0.40
CA GLN A 23 -18.81 5.19 1.52
C GLN A 23 -18.17 6.21 2.47
N GLU A 24 -16.86 6.08 2.71
CA GLU A 24 -16.12 7.05 3.53
C GLU A 24 -16.00 8.41 2.84
N ALA A 25 -15.72 8.42 1.54
CA ALA A 25 -15.67 9.64 0.73
C ALA A 25 -17.01 10.40 0.72
N GLU A 26 -18.12 9.67 0.64
CA GLU A 26 -19.49 10.21 0.72
C GLU A 26 -19.75 10.83 2.10
N LYS A 27 -19.40 10.13 3.20
CA LYS A 27 -19.58 10.64 4.57
C LYS A 27 -18.72 11.88 4.86
N ALA A 28 -17.52 11.93 4.30
CA ALA A 28 -16.56 13.00 4.51
C ALA A 28 -16.65 14.13 3.46
N ASP A 29 -17.55 14.01 2.49
CA ASP A 29 -17.74 14.92 1.35
C ASP A 29 -16.43 15.29 0.63
N ASN A 30 -15.54 14.31 0.43
CA ASN A 30 -14.30 14.51 -0.30
C ASN A 30 -13.75 13.21 -0.91
N ALA A 31 -12.98 13.33 -1.99
CA ALA A 31 -12.47 12.18 -2.74
C ALA A 31 -11.21 11.52 -2.13
N VAL A 32 -10.67 12.05 -1.02
CA VAL A 32 -9.38 11.61 -0.45
C VAL A 32 -9.37 10.10 -0.11
N PRO A 33 -10.43 9.49 0.48
CA PRO A 33 -10.43 8.07 0.76
C PRO A 33 -10.30 7.19 -0.49
N VAL A 34 -10.98 7.57 -1.58
CA VAL A 34 -10.93 6.84 -2.86
C VAL A 34 -9.55 6.96 -3.50
N HIS A 35 -8.97 8.16 -3.55
CA HIS A 35 -7.60 8.35 -4.08
C HIS A 35 -6.57 7.58 -3.26
N THR A 36 -6.69 7.60 -1.93
CA THR A 36 -5.81 6.88 -1.02
C THR A 36 -5.93 5.37 -1.20
N PHE A 37 -7.15 4.86 -1.42
CA PHE A 37 -7.36 3.46 -1.78
C PHE A 37 -6.71 3.11 -3.12
N LEU A 38 -6.98 3.87 -4.19
CA LEU A 38 -6.46 3.59 -5.52
C LEU A 38 -4.93 3.63 -5.57
N HIS A 39 -4.30 4.55 -4.85
CA HIS A 39 -2.84 4.59 -4.74
C HIS A 39 -2.28 3.33 -4.07
N ARG A 40 -2.80 2.96 -2.89
CA ARG A 40 -2.40 1.73 -2.17
C ARG A 40 -2.63 0.49 -3.02
N TRP A 41 -3.76 0.42 -3.72
CA TRP A 41 -4.07 -0.67 -4.63
C TRP A 41 -3.08 -0.72 -5.79
N GLY A 42 -2.76 0.42 -6.40
CA GLY A 42 -1.74 0.51 -7.45
C GLY A 42 -0.40 -0.04 -6.99
N VAL A 43 0.04 0.27 -5.77
CA VAL A 43 1.30 -0.26 -5.20
C VAL A 43 1.25 -1.78 -5.06
N TYR A 44 0.14 -2.30 -4.54
CA TYR A 44 -0.10 -3.74 -4.46
C TYR A 44 -0.01 -4.39 -5.85
N VAL A 45 -0.69 -3.85 -6.86
CA VAL A 45 -0.63 -4.37 -8.23
C VAL A 45 0.80 -4.32 -8.79
N ALA A 46 1.53 -3.22 -8.57
CA ALA A 46 2.91 -3.05 -9.04
C ALA A 46 3.90 -4.04 -8.40
N LEU A 47 3.64 -4.47 -7.16
CA LEU A 47 4.40 -5.53 -6.48
C LEU A 47 4.03 -6.91 -7.01
N HIS A 48 2.74 -7.20 -7.13
CA HIS A 48 2.24 -8.56 -7.37
C HIS A 48 2.13 -8.95 -8.85
N ARG A 49 2.18 -7.99 -9.78
CA ARG A 49 2.24 -8.28 -11.23
C ARG A 49 3.54 -8.96 -11.65
N HIS A 50 4.60 -8.80 -10.85
CA HIS A 50 5.94 -9.37 -11.06
C HIS A 50 6.21 -10.48 -10.04
N PRO A 51 6.17 -11.77 -10.41
CA PRO A 51 6.32 -12.88 -9.48
C PRO A 51 7.60 -12.81 -8.64
N ASP A 52 8.72 -12.41 -9.23
CA ASP A 52 10.00 -12.28 -8.53
C ASP A 52 9.97 -11.19 -7.45
N ARG A 53 9.28 -10.07 -7.73
CA ARG A 53 9.11 -8.97 -6.76
C ARG A 53 8.21 -9.40 -5.61
N ALA A 54 7.14 -10.12 -5.90
CA ALA A 54 6.26 -10.70 -4.88
C ALA A 54 6.98 -11.74 -4.00
N ALA A 55 7.79 -12.62 -4.62
CA ALA A 55 8.58 -13.61 -3.90
C ALA A 55 9.62 -12.93 -2.99
N ARG A 56 10.30 -11.89 -3.48
CA ARG A 56 11.25 -11.11 -2.69
C ARG A 56 10.59 -10.40 -1.51
N LEU A 57 9.41 -9.82 -1.71
CA LEU A 57 8.63 -9.20 -0.63
C LEU A 57 8.28 -10.23 0.45
N SER A 58 7.75 -11.39 0.05
CA SER A 58 7.41 -12.48 0.99
C SER A 58 8.62 -12.99 1.76
N ALA A 59 9.78 -13.12 1.11
CA ALA A 59 11.03 -13.52 1.77
C ALA A 59 11.49 -12.49 2.82
N LEU A 60 11.39 -11.19 2.52
CA LEU A 60 11.75 -10.13 3.47
C LEU A 60 10.78 -10.08 4.66
N GLU A 61 9.47 -10.20 4.41
CA GLU A 61 8.46 -10.26 5.46
C GLU A 61 8.70 -11.47 6.38
N LYS A 62 9.01 -12.63 5.81
CA LYS A 62 9.39 -13.83 6.57
C LYS A 62 10.66 -13.59 7.40
N ALA A 63 11.70 -13.01 6.81
CA ALA A 63 12.95 -12.70 7.52
C ALA A 63 12.75 -11.72 8.68
N VAL A 64 11.81 -10.76 8.57
CA VAL A 64 11.43 -9.89 9.70
C VAL A 64 10.70 -10.67 10.79
N GLY A 65 9.76 -11.55 10.42
CA GLY A 65 9.02 -12.37 11.38
C GLY A 65 9.87 -13.41 12.12
N GLU A 66 10.96 -13.87 11.50
CA GLU A 66 11.89 -14.87 12.05
C GLU A 66 13.15 -14.23 12.67
N ALA A 67 13.27 -12.90 12.65
CA ALA A 67 14.46 -12.20 13.14
C ALA A 67 14.70 -12.44 14.63
N VAL A 68 15.91 -12.88 14.97
CA VAL A 68 16.33 -13.12 16.37
C VAL A 68 17.03 -11.89 16.97
N SER A 69 17.31 -10.89 16.14
CA SER A 69 17.91 -9.63 16.55
C SER A 69 17.19 -8.41 15.98
N ARG A 70 17.29 -7.28 16.70
CA ARG A 70 16.80 -5.98 16.19
C ARG A 70 17.53 -5.52 14.93
N ALA A 71 18.76 -5.96 14.72
CA ALA A 71 19.52 -5.61 13.52
C ALA A 71 18.94 -6.30 12.28
N GLU A 72 18.67 -7.60 12.38
CA GLU A 72 18.03 -8.39 11.33
C GLU A 72 16.62 -7.89 11.02
N ALA A 73 15.80 -7.63 12.05
CA ALA A 73 14.45 -7.10 11.87
C ALA A 73 14.49 -5.75 11.11
N ARG A 74 15.42 -4.87 11.47
CA ARG A 74 15.60 -3.58 10.76
C ARG A 74 16.07 -3.75 9.33
N ALA A 75 17.01 -4.65 9.07
CA ALA A 75 17.49 -4.91 7.71
C ALA A 75 16.37 -5.45 6.81
N GLY A 76 15.58 -6.41 7.30
CA GLY A 76 14.41 -6.92 6.58
C GLY A 76 13.36 -5.83 6.33
N SER A 77 13.06 -5.03 7.36
CA SER A 77 12.10 -3.92 7.27
C SER A 77 12.55 -2.85 6.26
N ALA A 78 13.85 -2.53 6.23
CA ALA A 78 14.42 -1.60 5.26
C ALA A 78 14.33 -2.15 3.83
N GLY A 79 14.55 -3.46 3.63
CA GLY A 79 14.35 -4.12 2.34
C GLY A 79 12.89 -4.05 1.87
N THR A 80 11.94 -4.31 2.77
CA THR A 80 10.50 -4.17 2.47
C THR A 80 10.15 -2.73 2.10
N ALA A 81 10.60 -1.75 2.89
CA ALA A 81 10.37 -0.34 2.61
C ALA A 81 10.91 0.08 1.23
N ALA A 82 12.10 -0.39 0.86
CA ALA A 82 12.70 -0.09 -0.45
C ALA A 82 11.86 -0.64 -1.61
N LEU A 83 11.30 -1.85 -1.49
CA LEU A 83 10.41 -2.43 -2.50
C LEU A 83 9.08 -1.68 -2.61
N LEU A 84 8.48 -1.32 -1.47
CA LEU A 84 7.26 -0.51 -1.44
C LEU A 84 7.48 0.85 -2.11
N ASP A 85 8.62 1.49 -1.82
CA ASP A 85 9.02 2.76 -2.41
C ASP A 85 9.21 2.66 -3.94
N GLU A 86 9.86 1.60 -4.42
CA GLU A 86 10.02 1.34 -5.85
C GLU A 86 8.66 1.20 -6.55
N ALA A 87 7.78 0.36 -5.99
CA ALA A 87 6.43 0.17 -6.50
C ALA A 87 5.59 1.46 -6.44
N ALA A 88 5.74 2.28 -5.39
CA ALA A 88 5.05 3.56 -5.28
C ALA A 88 5.47 4.55 -6.37
N ARG A 89 6.78 4.60 -6.71
CA ARG A 89 7.26 5.45 -7.82
C ARG A 89 6.70 5.03 -9.17
N GLU A 90 6.54 3.72 -9.41
CA GLU A 90 5.90 3.22 -10.63
C GLU A 90 4.45 3.70 -10.75
N VAL A 91 3.71 3.75 -9.63
CA VAL A 91 2.27 4.09 -9.60
C VAL A 91 2.03 5.58 -9.76
N THR A 92 2.86 6.43 -9.14
CA THR A 92 2.71 7.89 -9.24
C THR A 92 3.26 8.46 -10.54
N GLY A 93 4.01 7.67 -11.32
CA GLY A 93 4.65 8.14 -12.55
C GLY A 93 5.76 9.18 -12.32
N CYS A 94 6.08 9.51 -11.06
CA CYS A 94 7.14 10.46 -10.73
C CYS A 94 8.51 9.79 -10.85
N THR A 95 8.98 9.65 -12.09
CA THR A 95 10.42 9.47 -12.37
C THR A 95 11.15 10.82 -12.41
N GLN A 96 10.45 11.96 -12.46
CA GLN A 96 11.06 13.29 -12.45
C GLN A 96 10.11 14.40 -11.93
N GLU A 97 10.70 15.47 -11.40
CA GLU A 97 10.12 16.61 -10.64
C GLU A 97 9.08 17.48 -11.39
N ALA A 98 8.73 17.20 -12.64
CA ALA A 98 8.07 18.17 -13.52
C ALA A 98 6.56 17.98 -13.76
N THR A 99 5.92 16.91 -13.29
CA THR A 99 4.52 16.61 -13.67
C THR A 99 3.69 15.98 -12.55
N CYS A 100 3.59 16.65 -11.41
CA CYS A 100 2.50 16.36 -10.46
C CYS A 100 1.29 17.24 -10.81
N PRO A 101 0.10 16.67 -11.09
CA PRO A 101 -1.12 17.45 -11.21
C PRO A 101 -1.51 18.07 -9.86
N GLU A 102 -2.03 19.29 -9.91
CA GLU A 102 -2.45 20.07 -8.74
C GLU A 102 -3.53 19.31 -7.95
N GLY A 103 -3.36 19.18 -6.64
CA GLY A 103 -4.27 18.43 -5.75
C GLY A 103 -3.82 17.01 -5.37
N VAL A 104 -2.72 16.49 -5.94
CA VAL A 104 -2.11 15.24 -5.47
C VAL A 104 -1.19 15.53 -4.29
N PRO A 105 -1.40 14.88 -3.12
CA PRO A 105 -0.51 15.06 -1.97
C PRO A 105 0.94 14.70 -2.33
N SER A 106 1.88 15.46 -1.78
CA SER A 106 3.31 15.15 -1.96
C SER A 106 3.69 13.82 -1.28
N ARG A 107 4.82 13.22 -1.66
CA ARG A 107 5.35 11.97 -1.05
C ARG A 107 5.40 12.04 0.49
N GLY A 108 5.72 13.19 1.06
CA GLY A 108 5.73 13.41 2.51
C GLY A 108 4.34 13.42 3.15
N GLN A 109 3.32 13.97 2.47
CA GLN A 109 1.92 13.91 2.92
C GLN A 109 1.36 12.49 2.84
N TRP A 110 1.76 11.72 1.82
CA TRP A 110 1.34 10.33 1.68
C TRP A 110 1.88 9.45 2.82
N ILE A 111 3.15 9.60 3.20
CA ILE A 111 3.74 8.86 4.32
C ILE A 111 2.99 9.16 5.65
N GLY A 112 2.58 10.41 5.88
CA GLY A 112 1.79 10.80 7.06
C GLY A 112 0.33 10.29 7.04
N LEU A 113 -0.27 10.09 5.87
CA LEU A 113 -1.61 9.48 5.72
C LEU A 113 -1.57 7.96 5.91
N LEU A 114 -0.52 7.31 5.42
CA LEU A 114 -0.30 5.87 5.59
C LEU A 114 0.01 5.51 7.06
N GLY A 115 0.73 6.38 7.79
CA GLY A 115 1.02 6.19 9.22
C GLY A 115 -0.18 6.33 10.16
N ARG A 116 -1.34 6.82 9.69
CA ARG A 116 -2.57 6.97 10.48
C ARG A 116 -3.53 5.77 10.39
N VAL A 117 -3.24 4.79 9.54
CA VAL A 117 -4.01 3.54 9.47
C VAL A 117 -3.27 2.47 10.28
N ALA A 118 -3.25 2.64 11.59
CA ALA A 118 -3.04 1.55 12.56
C ALA A 118 -4.43 0.96 12.90
N PRO A 119 -4.53 -0.33 13.31
CA PRO A 119 -5.76 -1.09 13.26
C PRO A 119 -6.84 -0.48 14.17
N HIS A 120 -8.10 -0.52 13.72
CA HIS A 120 -9.24 -0.50 14.64
C HIS A 120 -9.13 -1.74 15.53
N ASP A 121 -8.43 -1.58 16.66
CA ASP A 121 -8.52 -2.52 17.77
C ASP A 121 -9.95 -2.41 18.32
N GLY A 122 -10.69 -3.50 18.17
CA GLY A 122 -12.02 -3.64 18.70
C GLY A 122 -11.94 -3.79 20.21
N THR A 123 -12.02 -2.68 20.94
CA THR A 123 -12.39 -2.74 22.34
C THR A 123 -13.91 -2.85 22.44
N VAL A 124 -14.34 -4.10 22.61
CA VAL A 124 -15.63 -4.47 23.21
C VAL A 124 -15.83 -3.64 24.49
N GLN A 125 -16.96 -2.93 24.57
CA GLN A 125 -17.50 -2.47 25.84
C GLN A 125 -17.92 -3.67 26.70
N PRO A 126 -17.63 -3.65 28.01
CA PRO A 126 -18.48 -4.32 28.96
C PRO A 126 -19.09 -3.33 29.97
N GLY A 127 -20.41 -3.42 30.16
CA GLY A 127 -21.12 -2.98 31.36
C GLY A 127 -21.74 -1.60 31.29
#